data_AF-A0A976QGX9-F1
#
_entry.id   AF-A0A976QGX9-F1
#
_cell.length_a   1.000
_cell.length_b   1.000
_cell.length_c   1.000
_cell.angle_alpha   90.00
_cell.angle_beta   90.00
_cell.angle_gamma   90.00
#
_symmetry.space_group_name_H-M   'P 1'
#
loop_
_entity.id
_entity.type
_entity.pdbx_description
1 polymer ?
#
loop_
_entity_poly.entity_id
_entity_poly.type
_entity_poly.pdbx_seq_one_letter_code
_entity_poly.pdbx_strand_id
1 'polypeptide(L)'
;MRFFLFGHGLYEKALKPYTGMTGKGIILAVEQDFFHHPLALQLAAADSMLDNFLSDGAAAPVILSPVPLLGYPGWSPDNANEAYYDNNQYFRARPLRVAD
;
A
#
# COMPACT_ATOMS: atom_id res chain seq x y z
N MET A 1 -5.44 2.91 9.58
CA MET A 1 -4.55 2.13 8.69
C MET A 1 -3.11 2.44 9.06
N ARG A 2 -2.20 1.47 8.94
CA ARG A 2 -0.77 1.65 9.18
C ARG A 2 0.02 1.00 8.05
N PHE A 3 1.15 1.61 7.70
CA PHE A 3 2.04 1.11 6.66
C PHE A 3 3.36 0.65 7.27
N PHE A 4 3.79 -0.53 6.88
CA PHE A 4 5.13 -1.03 7.15
C PHE A 4 5.84 -1.16 5.81
N LEU A 5 6.92 -0.39 5.64
CA LEU A 5 7.73 -0.41 4.43
C LEU A 5 8.92 -1.34 4.66
N PHE A 6 9.18 -2.22 3.71
CA PHE A 6 10.35 -3.10 3.71
C PHE A 6 10.91 -3.24 2.29
N GLY A 7 12.20 -3.59 2.21
CA GLY A 7 12.96 -3.60 0.96
C GLY A 7 13.43 -2.20 0.53
N HIS A 8 14.30 -2.15 -0.50
CA HIS A 8 14.96 -0.90 -0.93
C HIS A 8 14.24 -0.17 -2.06
N GLY A 9 13.45 -0.86 -2.89
CA GLY A 9 12.92 -0.28 -4.14
C GLY A 9 11.98 0.92 -3.97
N LEU A 10 11.20 1.01 -2.88
CA LEU A 10 10.40 2.20 -2.60
C LEU A 10 11.25 3.37 -2.10
N TYR A 11 12.28 3.12 -1.31
CA TYR A 11 13.21 4.16 -0.86
C TYR A 11 13.98 4.75 -2.03
N GLU A 12 14.44 3.93 -2.98
CA GLU A 12 15.14 4.41 -4.17
C GLU A 12 14.24 5.30 -5.05
N LYS A 13 13.00 4.88 -5.29
CA LYS A 13 12.02 5.70 -6.01
C LYS A 13 11.74 7.03 -5.30
N ALA A 14 11.73 7.02 -3.97
CA ALA A 14 11.48 8.21 -3.16
C ALA A 14 12.62 9.24 -3.20
N LEU A 15 13.81 8.91 -3.71
CA LEU A 15 14.88 9.89 -3.97
C LEU A 15 14.50 10.88 -5.07
N LYS A 16 13.65 10.45 -6.02
CA LYS A 16 13.13 11.27 -7.12
C LYS A 16 11.66 10.90 -7.37
N PRO A 17 10.74 11.32 -6.48
CA PRO A 17 9.33 10.95 -6.59
C PRO A 17 8.74 11.51 -7.89
N TYR A 18 7.79 10.77 -8.47
CA TYR A 18 7.13 11.14 -9.71
C TYR A 18 5.62 10.83 -9.63
N THR A 19 4.80 11.65 -10.28
CA THR A 19 3.35 11.41 -10.40
C THR A 19 3.09 10.03 -10.98
N GLY A 20 2.20 9.25 -10.36
CA GLY A 20 2.03 7.85 -10.76
C GLY A 20 2.86 6.85 -9.96
N MET A 21 3.74 7.29 -9.04
CA MET A 21 4.54 6.39 -8.23
C MET A 21 3.64 5.42 -7.44
N THR A 22 3.85 4.13 -7.71
CA THR A 22 3.11 3.02 -7.10
C THR A 22 4.06 2.00 -6.48
N GLY A 23 3.64 1.48 -5.34
CA GLY A 23 4.23 0.35 -4.65
C GLY A 23 3.39 -0.91 -4.82
N LYS A 24 3.92 -2.00 -4.30
CA LYS A 24 3.23 -3.28 -4.16
C LYS A 24 3.03 -3.53 -2.67
N GLY A 25 1.79 -3.77 -2.25
CA GLY A 25 1.45 -3.97 -0.86
C GLY A 25 0.55 -5.18 -0.66
N ILE A 26 0.62 -5.74 0.54
CA ILE A 26 -0.31 -6.73 1.06
C ILE A 26 -1.20 -6.01 2.07
N ILE A 27 -2.51 -6.22 1.98
CA ILE A 27 -3.49 -5.63 2.89
C ILE A 27 -3.87 -6.72 3.89
N LEU A 28 -3.50 -6.51 5.15
CA LEU A 28 -3.82 -7.41 6.26
C LEU A 28 -4.91 -6.77 7.12
N ALA A 29 -5.99 -7.51 7.35
CA ALA A 29 -7.04 -7.09 8.27
C ALA A 29 -6.58 -7.30 9.71
N VAL A 30 -6.82 -6.31 10.57
CA VAL A 30 -6.45 -6.34 11.99
C VAL A 30 -7.58 -5.76 12.83
N GLU A 31 -7.68 -6.23 14.07
CA GLU A 31 -8.56 -5.62 15.08
C GLU A 31 -8.09 -4.22 15.47
N GLN A 32 -9.02 -3.38 15.95
CA GLN A 32 -8.71 -1.98 16.28
C GLN A 32 -7.61 -1.84 17.35
N ASP A 33 -7.55 -2.78 18.30
CA ASP A 33 -6.57 -2.78 19.39
C ASP A 33 -5.12 -2.93 18.90
N PHE A 34 -4.93 -3.47 17.68
CA PHE A 34 -3.60 -3.55 17.06
C PHE A 34 -2.88 -2.20 17.06
N PHE A 35 -3.60 -1.11 16.78
CA PHE A 35 -3.00 0.22 16.66
C PHE A 35 -2.56 0.81 18.00
N HIS A 36 -3.06 0.28 19.12
CA HIS A 36 -2.71 0.73 20.48
C HIS A 36 -1.50 -0.03 21.06
N HIS A 37 -1.11 -1.16 20.47
CA HIS A 37 0.06 -1.91 20.93
C HIS A 37 1.38 -1.16 20.68
N PRO A 38 2.45 -1.41 21.46
CA PRO A 38 3.79 -0.95 21.14
C PRO A 38 4.24 -1.40 19.74
N LEU A 39 5.08 -0.59 19.08
CA LEU A 39 5.57 -0.87 17.71
C LEU A 39 6.17 -2.28 17.57
N ALA A 40 6.93 -2.74 18.56
CA ALA A 40 7.55 -4.08 18.53
C ALA A 40 6.50 -5.20 18.42
N LEU A 41 5.38 -5.09 19.13
CA LEU A 41 4.28 -6.06 19.06
C LEU A 41 3.52 -5.93 17.73
N GLN A 42 3.34 -4.71 17.23
CA GLN A 42 2.73 -4.50 15.91
C GLN A 42 3.56 -5.16 14.80
N LEU A 43 4.89 -5.02 14.84
CA LEU A 43 5.80 -5.64 13.89
C LEU A 43 5.79 -7.17 13.99
N ALA A 44 5.86 -7.73 15.21
CA ALA A 44 5.81 -9.17 15.40
C ALA A 44 4.49 -9.78 14.89
N ALA A 45 3.36 -9.14 15.17
CA ALA A 45 2.06 -9.58 14.67
C ALA A 45 1.97 -9.45 13.13
N ALA A 46 2.45 -8.34 12.55
CA ALA A 46 2.49 -8.15 11.10
C ALA A 46 3.35 -9.21 10.40
N ASP A 47 4.50 -9.56 10.99
CA ASP A 47 5.40 -10.60 10.48
C ASP A 47 4.73 -11.98 10.49
N SER A 48 4.10 -12.37 11.60
CA SER A 48 3.36 -13.65 11.68
C SER A 48 2.17 -13.71 10.70
N MET A 49 1.44 -12.61 10.53
CA MET A 49 0.35 -12.56 9.55
C MET A 49 0.87 -12.66 8.11
N LEU A 50 2.02 -12.05 7.82
CA LEU A 50 2.66 -12.13 6.52
C LEU A 50 3.17 -13.56 6.23
N ASP A 51 3.78 -14.23 7.21
CA ASP A 51 4.25 -15.61 7.07
C ASP A 51 3.10 -16.58 6.75
N ASN A 52 1.98 -16.47 7.47
CA ASN A 52 0.77 -17.25 7.19
C ASN A 52 0.25 -16.98 5.76
N PHE A 53 0.15 -15.71 5.38
CA PHE A 53 -0.32 -15.30 4.06
C PHE A 53 0.56 -15.86 2.93
N LEU A 54 1.89 -15.89 3.12
CA LEU A 54 2.82 -16.43 2.14
C LEU A 54 2.80 -17.96 2.09
N SER A 55 2.67 -18.61 3.26
CA SER A 55 2.64 -20.06 3.40
C SER A 55 1.41 -20.71 2.76
N ASP A 56 0.27 -20.00 2.70
CA ASP A 56 -0.96 -20.48 2.07
C ASP A 56 -0.91 -20.53 0.52
N GLY A 57 0.25 -20.34 -0.11
CA GLY A 57 0.42 -20.38 -1.57
C GLY A 57 -0.18 -19.17 -2.31
N ALA A 58 -0.63 -18.16 -1.55
CA ALA A 58 -1.22 -16.92 -2.04
C ALA A 58 -0.16 -15.93 -2.61
N ALA A 59 1.13 -16.30 -2.61
CA ALA A 59 2.26 -15.45 -3.01
C ALA A 59 2.38 -15.19 -4.53
N ALA A 60 1.29 -15.24 -5.30
CA ALA A 60 1.30 -14.86 -6.70
C ALA A 60 1.32 -13.32 -6.87
N PRO A 61 1.96 -12.76 -7.91
CA PRO A 61 1.93 -11.32 -8.23
C PRO A 61 0.53 -10.70 -8.31
N VAL A 62 -0.50 -11.55 -8.53
CA VAL A 62 -1.91 -11.21 -8.61
C VAL A 62 -2.48 -10.70 -7.28
N ILE A 63 -1.89 -11.06 -6.13
CA ILE A 63 -2.44 -10.67 -4.81
C ILE A 63 -1.84 -9.35 -4.29
N LEU A 64 -0.75 -8.87 -4.87
CA LEU A 64 -0.16 -7.60 -4.46
C LEU A 64 -0.99 -6.42 -4.97
N SER A 65 -1.57 -5.67 -4.03
CA SER A 65 -2.35 -4.48 -4.31
C SER A 65 -1.44 -3.33 -4.77
N PRO A 66 -1.81 -2.59 -5.83
CA PRO A 66 -1.11 -1.36 -6.18
C PRO A 66 -1.36 -0.30 -5.10
N VAL A 67 -0.30 0.22 -4.51
CA VAL A 67 -0.38 1.26 -3.46
C VAL A 67 0.06 2.60 -4.06
N PRO A 68 -0.81 3.62 -4.18
CA PRO A 68 -0.43 4.92 -4.70
C PRO A 68 0.28 5.74 -3.61
N LEU A 69 1.62 5.70 -3.56
CA LEU A 69 2.37 6.35 -2.46
C LEU A 69 2.07 7.85 -2.36
N LEU A 70 2.03 8.56 -3.49
CA LEU A 70 1.74 10.00 -3.48
C LEU A 70 0.23 10.31 -3.42
N GLY A 71 -0.63 9.28 -3.40
CA GLY A 71 -2.07 9.43 -3.28
C GLY A 71 -2.59 9.53 -1.84
N TYR A 72 -1.80 9.15 -0.84
CA TYR A 72 -2.25 9.29 0.56
C TYR A 72 -2.19 10.75 1.00
N PRO A 73 -3.30 11.33 1.52
CA PRO A 73 -3.34 12.72 1.95
C PRO A 73 -2.19 13.08 2.90
N GLY A 74 -1.52 14.19 2.62
CA GLY A 74 -0.41 14.71 3.43
C GLY A 74 0.97 14.11 3.12
N TRP A 75 1.07 13.17 2.18
CA TRP A 75 2.37 12.56 1.80
C TRP A 75 3.07 13.30 0.65
N SER A 76 2.38 14.18 -0.05
CA SER A 76 2.93 15.07 -1.07
C SER A 76 2.34 16.46 -0.92
N PRO A 77 3.10 17.55 -1.13
CA PRO A 77 2.54 18.89 -1.22
C PRO A 77 1.42 19.00 -2.27
N ASP A 78 1.54 18.26 -3.38
CA ASP A 78 0.58 18.31 -4.49
C ASP A 78 -0.82 17.80 -4.08
N ASN A 79 -0.89 16.85 -3.14
CA ASN A 79 -2.14 16.24 -2.70
C ASN A 79 -2.85 17.02 -1.58
N ALA A 80 -2.37 18.23 -1.27
CA ALA A 80 -3.08 19.18 -0.42
C ALA A 80 -4.30 19.79 -1.10
N ASN A 81 -4.37 19.76 -2.44
CA ASN A 81 -5.51 20.22 -3.22
C ASN A 81 -6.32 19.03 -3.72
N GLU A 82 -7.65 19.07 -3.57
CA GLU A 82 -8.55 18.02 -4.03
C GLU A 82 -8.44 17.73 -5.53
N ALA A 83 -8.15 18.74 -6.36
CA ALA A 83 -7.98 18.59 -7.80
C ALA A 83 -6.83 17.64 -8.20
N TYR A 84 -5.91 17.35 -7.27
CA TYR A 84 -4.88 16.32 -7.45
C TYR A 84 -5.49 14.94 -7.76
N TYR A 85 -6.63 14.64 -7.12
CA TYR A 85 -7.31 13.35 -7.22
C TYR A 85 -8.11 13.18 -8.52
N ASP A 86 -8.34 14.26 -9.26
CA ASP A 86 -8.98 14.24 -10.58
C ASP A 86 -8.05 13.74 -11.69
N ASN A 87 -6.77 13.51 -11.38
CA ASN A 87 -5.80 12.96 -12.33
C ASN A 87 -6.11 11.48 -12.65
N ASN A 88 -6.94 11.27 -13.66
CA ASN A 88 -7.33 9.94 -14.15
C ASN A 88 -6.18 9.11 -14.75
N GLN A 89 -5.02 9.71 -15.04
CA GLN A 89 -3.83 8.92 -15.43
C GLN A 89 -3.17 8.28 -14.21
N TYR A 90 -3.29 8.90 -13.03
CA TYR A 90 -2.80 8.34 -11.77
C TYR A 90 -3.87 7.51 -11.06
N PHE A 91 -5.03 8.10 -10.77
CA PHE A 91 -6.17 7.48 -10.08
C PHE A 91 -7.12 6.84 -11.07
N ARG A 92 -6.65 5.78 -11.73
CA ARG A 92 -7.42 5.09 -12.78
C ARG A 92 -8.60 4.34 -12.19
N ALA A 93 -9.75 4.42 -12.88
CA ALA A 93 -10.88 3.55 -12.61
C ALA A 93 -10.47 2.07 -12.78
N ARG A 94 -11.06 1.20 -11.96
CA ARG A 94 -10.90 -0.25 -12.16
C ARG A 94 -11.47 -0.61 -13.53
N PRO A 95 -10.73 -1.33 -14.40
CA PRO A 95 -11.30 -1.82 -15.66
C PRO A 95 -12.57 -2.60 -15.36
N LEU A 96 -13.64 -2.34 -16.11
CA LEU A 96 -14.85 -3.14 -16.03
C LEU A 96 -14.45 -4.59 -16.29
N ARG A 97 -14.74 -5.49 -15.33
CA ARG A 97 -14.64 -6.92 -15.61
C ARG A 97 -15.72 -7.23 -16.63
N VAL A 98 -15.33 -7.61 -17.83
CA VAL A 98 -16.26 -8.27 -18.76
C VAL A 98 -16.66 -9.56 -18.05
N ALA A 99 -17.95 -9.75 -17.78
CA ALA A 99 -18.45 -11.00 -17.25
C ALA A 99 -18.30 -12.06 -18.36
N ASP A 100 -17.62 -13.16 -18.04
CA ASP A 100 -17.60 -14.38 -18.85
C ASP A 100 -18.93 -15.14 -18.72
#